data_AF-C4WTB4-F1
#
_entry.id   AF-C4WTB4-F1
#
_cell.length_a   1.000
_cell.length_b   1.000
_cell.length_c   1.000
_cell.angle_alpha   90.00
_cell.angle_beta   90.00
_cell.angle_gamma   90.00
#
_symmetry.space_group_name_H-M   'P 1'
#
loop_
_entity.id
_entity.type
_entity.pdbx_description
1 polymer ?
#
loop_
_entity_poly.entity_id
_entity_poly.type
_entity_poly.pdbx_seq_one_letter_code
_entity_poly.pdbx_strand_id
1 'polypeptide(L)'
;MKSLTLVLLVGLTVALVSVNGSPAGDKKIGTSHKMKTTSTTTTLSPARKCKSECPNDYNPICGSDGAKVNLSFGNKCVMEKYNCEHNAKLTVKMETECPNSKGIRLA
;
A
#
# COMPACT_ATOMS: atom_id res chain seq x y z
N MET A 1 -34.44 -4.51 -49.94
CA MET A 1 -35.21 -3.26 -50.09
C MET A 1 -36.17 -3.11 -48.90
N LYS A 2 -35.68 -2.50 -47.81
CA LYS A 2 -36.39 -2.07 -46.59
C LYS A 2 -35.54 -0.90 -46.09
N SER A 3 -35.60 0.23 -46.79
CA SER A 3 -36.43 1.38 -46.46
C SER A 3 -36.13 1.94 -45.07
N LEU A 4 -35.76 3.21 -45.06
CA LEU A 4 -35.96 4.15 -43.97
C LEU A 4 -34.92 4.17 -42.83
N THR A 5 -33.67 4.42 -43.18
CA THR A 5 -32.81 5.32 -42.40
C THR A 5 -33.41 6.73 -42.42
N LEU A 6 -34.38 7.00 -41.54
CA LEU A 6 -34.90 8.34 -41.27
C LEU A 6 -34.39 8.81 -39.91
N VAL A 7 -33.48 9.76 -39.99
CA VAL A 7 -32.92 10.60 -38.95
C VAL A 7 -34.01 11.09 -37.99
N LEU A 8 -33.85 10.79 -36.70
CA LEU A 8 -34.60 11.46 -35.64
C LEU A 8 -33.62 11.91 -34.54
N LEU A 9 -33.17 13.15 -34.72
CA LEU A 9 -32.98 14.18 -33.67
C LEU A 9 -31.97 13.83 -32.56
N VAL A 10 -30.72 14.28 -32.68
CA VAL A 10 -30.26 15.58 -32.17
C VAL A 10 -30.32 15.66 -30.63
N GLY A 11 -29.13 15.72 -30.04
CA GLY A 11 -28.87 16.60 -28.90
C GLY A 11 -29.28 16.07 -27.53
N LEU A 12 -28.46 15.19 -26.96
CA LEU A 12 -28.23 15.22 -25.52
C LEU A 12 -26.76 15.51 -25.26
N THR A 13 -26.34 16.69 -25.68
CA THR A 13 -25.22 17.37 -25.03
C THR A 13 -25.64 17.76 -23.62
N VAL A 14 -24.67 17.70 -22.71
CA VAL A 14 -24.70 18.19 -21.32
C VAL A 14 -25.27 17.22 -20.29
N ALA A 15 -24.37 16.43 -19.71
CA ALA A 15 -24.36 16.20 -18.26
C ALA A 15 -22.90 16.21 -17.77
N LEU A 16 -22.40 17.43 -17.61
CA LEU A 16 -21.57 17.90 -16.48
C LEU A 16 -20.51 16.93 -15.95
N VAL A 17 -19.26 17.23 -16.31
CA VAL A 17 -18.08 16.91 -15.52
C VAL A 17 -18.33 17.29 -14.05
N SER A 18 -18.43 16.31 -13.16
CA SER A 18 -18.39 16.52 -11.72
C SER A 18 -17.04 16.04 -11.20
N VAL A 19 -16.07 16.96 -11.15
CA VAL A 19 -14.86 16.81 -10.33
C VAL A 19 -15.21 17.20 -8.89
N ASN A 20 -15.71 16.25 -8.11
CA ASN A 20 -15.89 16.46 -6.67
C ASN A 20 -14.92 15.59 -5.88
N GLY A 21 -13.79 16.21 -5.51
CA GLY A 21 -13.17 16.12 -4.19
C GLY A 21 -12.63 14.77 -3.72
N SER A 22 -11.30 14.69 -3.57
CA SER A 22 -10.72 14.00 -2.42
C SER A 22 -11.02 14.81 -1.15
N PRO A 23 -11.31 14.12 -0.03
CA PRO A 23 -10.29 14.04 1.00
C PRO A 23 -10.09 12.61 1.49
N ALA A 24 -8.81 12.25 1.65
CA ALA A 24 -8.39 11.15 2.48
C ALA A 24 -8.96 11.35 3.90
N GLY A 25 -9.81 10.42 4.32
CA GLY A 25 -10.27 10.32 5.70
C GLY A 25 -9.20 9.65 6.55
N ASP A 26 -8.26 10.42 7.06
CA ASP A 26 -7.37 10.01 8.14
C ASP A 26 -8.05 10.26 9.49
N LYS A 27 -8.87 9.31 9.95
CA LYS A 27 -9.18 9.20 11.39
C LYS A 27 -9.72 7.84 11.82
N LYS A 28 -8.81 6.98 12.28
CA LYS A 28 -9.05 6.07 13.40
C LYS A 28 -7.77 6.00 14.24
N ILE A 29 -7.74 6.84 15.27
CA ILE A 29 -7.06 6.55 16.52
C ILE A 29 -7.79 5.32 17.11
N GLY A 30 -7.04 4.23 17.25
CA GLY A 30 -7.49 2.95 17.79
C GLY A 30 -6.30 2.32 18.51
N THR A 31 -6.48 2.14 19.80
CA THR A 31 -5.50 1.85 20.84
C THR A 31 -4.77 0.51 20.66
N SER A 32 -3.54 0.46 21.22
CA SER A 32 -2.74 -0.72 21.55
C SER A 32 -1.75 -1.21 20.49
N HIS A 33 -0.78 -0.36 20.16
CA HIS A 33 0.59 -0.88 20.12
C HIS A 33 0.98 -1.23 21.55
N LYS A 34 1.07 -2.53 21.82
CA LYS A 34 2.02 -3.04 22.82
C LYS A 34 3.43 -2.79 22.29
N MET A 35 3.81 -1.51 22.18
CA MET A 35 5.19 -1.13 21.89
C MET A 35 5.95 -1.37 23.18
N LYS A 36 6.65 -2.51 23.20
CA LYS A 36 7.65 -2.85 24.20
C LYS A 36 8.58 -1.64 24.36
N THR A 37 8.79 -1.29 25.61
CA THR A 37 9.32 -0.08 26.21
C THR A 37 10.55 0.55 25.54
N THR A 38 10.65 1.87 25.73
CA THR A 38 11.86 2.71 25.80
C THR A 38 12.21 3.49 24.53
N SER A 39 11.67 4.71 24.43
CA SER A 39 12.46 5.96 24.26
C SER A 39 11.56 7.19 24.34
N THR A 40 11.63 7.83 25.50
CA THR A 40 11.47 9.24 25.86
C THR A 40 10.82 10.22 24.87
N THR A 41 9.72 10.81 25.35
CA THR A 41 9.08 12.07 24.97
C THR A 41 10.03 13.18 24.53
N THR A 42 9.86 13.73 23.33
CA THR A 42 10.00 15.18 23.05
C THR A 42 9.20 15.52 21.78
N THR A 43 8.30 16.47 21.93
CA THR A 43 7.47 17.10 20.92
C THR A 43 8.34 17.87 19.93
N LEU A 44 8.55 17.31 18.74
CA LEU A 44 8.92 17.89 17.44
C LEU A 44 9.29 16.68 16.56
N SER A 45 8.49 16.40 15.53
CA SER A 45 8.47 15.15 14.75
C SER A 45 9.87 14.50 14.59
N PRO A 46 10.18 13.40 15.29
CA PRO A 46 11.42 12.70 15.07
C PRO A 46 11.39 12.18 13.64
N ALA A 47 12.41 12.51 12.84
CA ALA A 47 12.67 11.79 11.60
C ALA A 47 12.54 10.30 11.92
N ARG A 48 11.53 9.63 11.35
CA ARG A 48 11.21 8.23 11.70
C ARG A 48 12.42 7.37 11.37
N LYS A 49 13.24 7.07 12.38
CA LYS A 49 14.38 6.16 12.22
C LYS A 49 13.81 4.77 11.99
N CYS A 50 14.18 4.18 10.86
CA CYS A 50 13.80 2.82 10.50
C CYS A 50 14.53 1.81 11.35
N LYS A 51 13.95 0.62 11.48
CA LYS A 51 14.59 -0.51 12.16
C LYS A 51 15.93 -0.82 11.45
N SER A 52 17.04 -0.80 12.18
CA SER A 52 18.36 -1.08 11.60
C SER A 52 18.57 -2.57 11.32
N GLU A 53 18.12 -3.41 12.25
CA GLU A 53 18.42 -4.84 12.27
C GLU A 53 17.15 -5.70 12.28
N CYS A 54 17.22 -6.78 11.52
CA CYS A 54 16.21 -7.84 11.49
C CYS A 54 16.87 -9.18 11.81
N PRO A 55 16.13 -10.12 12.44
CA PRO A 55 16.64 -11.46 12.65
C PRO A 55 16.87 -12.16 11.30
N ASN A 56 17.81 -13.11 11.28
CA ASN A 56 18.15 -13.91 10.12
C ASN A 56 17.18 -15.10 9.88
N ASP A 57 16.09 -15.18 10.65
CA ASP A 57 15.08 -16.23 10.49
C ASP A 57 14.41 -16.13 9.10
N TYR A 58 14.41 -17.25 8.38
CA TYR A 58 13.78 -17.37 7.08
C TYR A 58 12.33 -17.81 7.23
N ASN A 59 11.42 -16.84 7.23
CA ASN A 59 9.97 -17.01 7.24
C ASN A 59 9.39 -16.17 6.10
N PRO A 60 9.47 -16.66 4.84
CA PRO A 60 9.25 -15.83 3.67
C PRO A 60 7.82 -15.31 3.59
N ILE A 61 7.67 -14.07 3.14
CA ILE A 61 6.37 -13.43 2.95
C ILE A 61 6.30 -12.70 1.62
N CYS A 62 5.09 -12.59 1.09
CA CYS A 62 4.79 -11.84 -0.11
C CYS A 62 4.13 -10.52 0.29
N GLY A 63 4.82 -9.41 0.07
CA GLY A 63 4.34 -8.06 0.34
C GLY A 63 3.75 -7.39 -0.89
N SER A 64 2.59 -6.71 -0.75
CA SER A 64 1.94 -5.97 -1.83
C SER A 64 1.27 -4.68 -1.34
N ASP A 65 1.23 -3.66 -2.19
CA ASP A 65 0.52 -2.39 -1.99
C ASP A 65 -0.94 -2.41 -2.50
N GLY A 66 -1.44 -3.58 -2.90
CA GLY A 66 -2.83 -3.77 -3.31
C GLY A 66 -3.10 -3.60 -4.81
N ALA A 67 -2.11 -3.24 -5.63
CA ALA A 67 -2.36 -2.99 -7.05
C ALA A 67 -1.49 -3.82 -8.01
N LYS A 68 -0.15 -3.78 -7.92
CA LYS A 68 0.71 -4.38 -8.97
C LYS A 68 2.08 -4.85 -8.50
N VAL A 69 2.49 -4.45 -7.30
CA VAL A 69 3.80 -4.80 -6.75
C VAL A 69 3.66 -6.01 -5.84
N ASN A 70 4.44 -7.06 -6.10
CA ASN A 70 4.55 -8.23 -5.26
C ASN A 70 6.05 -8.46 -5.01
N LEU A 71 6.51 -8.19 -3.79
CA LEU A 71 7.91 -8.34 -3.40
C LEU A 71 8.03 -9.42 -2.32
N SER A 72 8.97 -10.33 -2.50
CA SER A 72 9.27 -11.36 -1.52
C SER A 72 10.26 -10.83 -0.48
N PHE A 73 9.98 -11.09 0.79
CA PHE A 73 10.84 -10.73 1.92
C PHE A 73 11.13 -11.97 2.75
N GLY A 74 12.37 -12.12 3.23
CA GLY A 74 12.83 -13.24 4.04
C GLY A 74 12.09 -13.36 5.37
N ASN A 75 11.58 -12.24 5.89
CA ASN A 75 10.62 -12.22 6.99
C ASN A 75 9.89 -10.86 7.07
N LYS A 76 8.92 -10.79 8.00
CA LYS A 76 8.11 -9.59 8.26
C LYS A 76 8.93 -8.36 8.68
N CYS A 77 9.99 -8.55 9.46
CA CYS A 77 10.84 -7.43 9.88
C CYS A 77 11.49 -6.74 8.67
N VAL A 78 11.99 -7.52 7.71
CA VAL A 78 12.61 -6.97 6.49
C VAL A 78 11.62 -6.15 5.67
N MET A 79 10.37 -6.62 5.56
CA MET A 79 9.31 -5.86 4.89
C MET A 79 8.98 -4.54 5.61
N GLU A 80 8.91 -4.55 6.94
CA GLU A 80 8.65 -3.35 7.73
C GLU A 80 9.79 -2.33 7.63
N LYS A 81 11.04 -2.80 7.68
CA LYS A 81 12.23 -1.97 7.44
C LYS A 81 12.16 -1.34 6.04
N TYR A 82 11.86 -2.13 5.01
CA TYR A 82 11.68 -1.62 3.64
C TYR A 82 10.60 -0.55 3.55
N ASN A 83 9.43 -0.80 4.13
CA ASN A 83 8.33 0.16 4.15
C ASN A 83 8.76 1.49 4.78
N CYS A 84 9.52 1.43 5.87
CA CYS A 84 10.04 2.62 6.52
C CYS A 84 11.07 3.36 5.63
N GLU A 85 12.09 2.65 5.14
CA GLU A 85 13.21 3.24 4.38
C GLU A 85 12.76 3.86 3.05
N HIS A 86 11.78 3.22 2.41
CA HIS A 86 11.30 3.62 1.09
C HIS A 86 9.98 4.39 1.13
N ASN A 87 9.47 4.72 2.33
CA ASN A 87 8.12 5.29 2.51
C ASN A 87 7.02 4.47 1.80
N ALA A 88 7.22 3.15 1.69
CA ALA A 88 6.27 2.23 1.09
C ALA A 88 5.25 1.76 2.13
N LYS A 89 4.13 1.23 1.64
CA LYS A 89 3.03 0.71 2.48
C LYS A 89 2.64 -0.70 2.05
N LEU A 90 3.63 -1.57 1.90
CA LEU A 90 3.38 -2.97 1.57
C LEU A 90 2.70 -3.67 2.75
N THR A 91 1.70 -4.48 2.43
CA THR A 91 0.97 -5.34 3.34
C THR A 91 1.30 -6.79 3.02
N VAL A 92 1.27 -7.67 4.03
CA VAL A 92 1.46 -9.10 3.81
C VAL A 92 0.25 -9.62 3.05
N LYS A 93 0.49 -10.15 1.86
CA LYS A 93 -0.50 -10.83 1.03
C LYS A 93 -0.54 -12.33 1.31
N MET A 94 0.62 -12.94 1.54
CA MET A 94 0.77 -14.37 1.84
C MET A 94 1.99 -14.61 2.74
N GLU A 95 1.93 -15.60 3.64
CA GLU A 95 3.09 -16.12 4.40
C GLU A 95 3.96 -17.09 3.57
N THR A 96 4.20 -16.75 2.31
CA THR A 96 5.12 -17.45 1.40
C THR A 96 5.73 -16.43 0.45
N GLU A 97 6.74 -16.82 -0.34
CA GLU A 97 7.29 -15.97 -1.39
C GLU A 97 6.23 -15.63 -2.46
N CYS A 98 6.37 -14.47 -3.11
CA CYS A 98 5.47 -14.12 -4.20
C CYS A 98 5.66 -15.05 -5.41
N PRO A 99 4.58 -15.52 -6.05
CA PRO A 99 4.68 -16.33 -7.26
C PRO A 99 5.33 -15.50 -8.37
N ASN A 100 6.31 -16.09 -9.06
CA ASN A 100 7.10 -15.43 -10.11
C ASN A 100 7.94 -14.21 -9.63
N SER A 101 8.32 -14.17 -8.34
CA SER A 101 9.23 -13.12 -7.86
C SER A 101 10.63 -13.27 -8.46
N LYS A 102 11.30 -12.14 -8.73
CA LYS A 102 12.67 -12.09 -9.26
C LYS A 102 13.74 -12.36 -8.17
N GLY A 103 13.34 -12.55 -6.91
CA GLY A 103 14.24 -12.76 -5.78
C GLY A 103 13.61 -12.35 -4.44
N ILE A 104 14.33 -12.65 -3.36
CA ILE A 104 13.92 -12.41 -1.98
C ILE A 104 14.85 -11.41 -1.27
N ARG A 105 14.26 -10.44 -0.57
CA ARG A 105 15.02 -9.47 0.26
C ARG A 105 15.21 -10.04 1.66
N LEU A 106 16.44 -10.26 2.08
CA LEU A 106 16.80 -10.77 3.41
C LEU A 106 17.15 -9.63 4.39
N ALA A 107 17.45 -9.98 5.64
CA ALA A 107 17.70 -9.05 6.76
C ALA A 107 18.90 -8.13 6.55
#